data_AF-A0A919SY28-F1
#
_entry.id   AF-A0A919SY28-F1
#
_cell.length_a   1.000
_cell.length_b   1.000
_cell.length_c   1.000
_cell.angle_alpha   90.00
_cell.angle_beta   90.00
_cell.angle_gamma   90.00
#
_symmetry.space_group_name_H-M   'P 1'
#
loop_
_entity.id
_entity.type
_entity.pdbx_description
1 polymer ?
#
loop_
_entity_poly.entity_id
_entity_poly.type
_entity_poly.pdbx_seq_one_letter_code
_entity_poly.pdbx_strand_id
1 'polypeptide(L)'
;MALSDERLGELAQRLTEVPGVTAVLLGGSRARGTHTPESDTDLGVYYHRPLDVPALGELARTFGGPAAQVTPVGGWGPWVDGGGWLTVDGTAVDWIYRDVDRVAGAWADAQQGRYAFHAQAGHPLGVPDFAYAGEVALGVVLADPDGELADLRSRMSTYPPALREALVAGLWEADFLVGLGRKAVTRGDAAYVAGCLFRLVGVCAHALHGAAGRWLVNEKGAVAAAAALPGAPPLFREQVDAVFTAVDGDPVHLTAALDAAADLVLETADACAMMSR
;
A
#
# COMPACT_ATOMS: atom_id res chain seq x y z
N MET A 1 -13.29 -20.82 3.56
CA MET A 1 -12.93 -20.68 4.98
C MET A 1 -11.49 -20.21 5.02
N ALA A 2 -11.14 -19.25 5.87
CA ALA A 2 -9.76 -18.78 5.96
C ALA A 2 -8.82 -19.89 6.47
N LEU A 3 -7.55 -19.88 6.03
CA LEU A 3 -6.52 -20.79 6.53
C LEU A 3 -6.39 -20.66 8.06
N SER A 4 -6.31 -21.77 8.79
CA SER A 4 -6.14 -21.70 10.26
C SER A 4 -4.79 -21.11 10.65
N ASP A 5 -4.71 -20.52 11.84
CA ASP A 5 -3.45 -19.93 12.35
C ASP A 5 -2.35 -21.00 12.52
N GLU A 6 -2.72 -22.22 12.89
CA GLU A 6 -1.80 -23.37 12.95
C GLU A 6 -1.20 -23.69 11.57
N ARG A 7 -2.05 -23.73 10.54
CA ARG A 7 -1.61 -24.00 9.16
C ARG A 7 -0.74 -22.87 8.61
N LEU A 8 -1.04 -21.62 8.97
CA LEU A 8 -0.17 -20.48 8.63
C LEU A 8 1.18 -20.55 9.33
N GLY A 9 1.20 -20.94 10.61
CA GLY A 9 2.44 -21.14 11.35
C GLY A 9 3.32 -22.22 10.73
N GLU A 10 2.74 -23.35 10.35
CA GLU A 10 3.45 -24.42 9.62
C GLU A 10 4.01 -23.91 8.30
N LEU A 11 3.19 -23.25 7.48
CA LEU A 11 3.60 -22.69 6.20
C LEU A 11 4.77 -21.70 6.34
N ALA A 12 4.68 -20.81 7.33
CA ALA A 12 5.71 -19.82 7.64
C ALA A 12 7.04 -20.47 8.06
N GLN A 13 7.00 -21.49 8.93
CA GLN A 13 8.19 -22.23 9.35
C GLN A 13 8.85 -22.93 8.16
N ARG A 14 8.07 -23.62 7.32
CA ARG A 14 8.59 -24.31 6.13
C ARG A 14 9.19 -23.35 5.11
N LEU A 15 8.63 -22.14 4.98
CA LEU A 15 9.19 -21.08 4.14
C LEU A 15 10.55 -20.61 4.64
N THR A 16 10.77 -20.48 5.95
CA THR A 16 12.08 -20.09 6.51
C THR A 16 13.17 -21.15 6.36
N GLU A 17 12.82 -22.39 6.01
CA GLU A 17 13.82 -23.43 5.68
C GLU A 17 14.39 -23.27 4.25
N VAL A 18 13.76 -22.44 3.41
CA VAL A 18 14.23 -22.19 2.04
C VAL A 18 15.44 -21.26 2.07
N PRO A 19 16.58 -21.64 1.44
CA PRO A 19 17.77 -20.79 1.41
C PRO A 19 17.49 -19.38 0.87
N GLY A 20 17.93 -18.38 1.62
CA GLY A 20 17.73 -16.96 1.34
C GLY A 20 16.51 -16.35 2.02
N VAL A 21 15.51 -17.14 2.43
CA VAL A 21 14.36 -16.64 3.22
C VAL A 21 14.81 -16.44 4.66
N THR A 22 14.62 -15.22 5.16
CA THR A 22 14.98 -14.82 6.53
C THR A 22 13.77 -14.82 7.45
N ALA A 23 12.62 -14.39 6.96
CA ALA A 23 11.42 -14.28 7.77
C ALA A 23 10.14 -14.34 6.94
N VAL A 24 9.04 -14.65 7.60
CA VAL A 24 7.69 -14.64 7.02
C VAL A 24 6.79 -13.78 7.89
N LEU A 25 6.09 -12.87 7.24
CA LEU A 25 5.19 -11.93 7.89
C LEU A 25 3.82 -11.99 7.23
N LEU A 26 2.79 -12.09 8.06
CA LEU A 26 1.40 -11.92 7.64
C LEU A 26 1.14 -10.44 7.41
N GLY A 27 0.69 -10.10 6.21
CA GLY A 27 0.32 -8.75 5.80
C GLY A 27 -1.18 -8.59 5.59
N GLY A 28 -1.52 -7.61 4.75
CA GLY A 28 -2.87 -7.48 4.22
C GLY A 28 -3.93 -7.04 5.22
N SER A 29 -5.19 -7.35 4.89
CA SER A 29 -6.34 -7.05 5.75
C SER A 29 -6.36 -7.93 7.01
N ARG A 30 -5.80 -9.14 6.95
CA ARG A 30 -5.76 -10.07 8.09
C ARG A 30 -4.85 -9.57 9.21
N ALA A 31 -3.64 -9.12 8.88
CA ALA A 31 -2.73 -8.50 9.86
C ALA A 31 -3.31 -7.24 10.51
N ARG A 32 -4.10 -6.46 9.75
CA ARG A 32 -4.73 -5.22 10.21
C ARG A 32 -6.09 -5.43 10.91
N GLY A 33 -6.60 -6.66 10.97
CA GLY A 33 -7.91 -6.95 11.56
C GLY A 33 -9.12 -6.46 10.74
N THR A 34 -8.94 -6.13 9.47
CA THR A 34 -9.98 -5.61 8.56
C THR A 34 -10.37 -6.62 7.47
N HIS A 35 -10.11 -7.91 7.67
CA HIS A 35 -10.39 -8.95 6.68
C HIS A 35 -11.87 -9.32 6.64
N THR A 36 -12.31 -9.77 5.48
CA THR A 36 -13.64 -10.36 5.23
C THR A 36 -13.46 -11.84 4.88
N PRO A 37 -14.54 -12.65 4.82
CA PRO A 37 -14.47 -14.04 4.39
C PRO A 37 -13.88 -14.25 2.98
N GLU A 38 -13.93 -13.23 2.14
CA GLU A 38 -13.41 -13.20 0.76
C GLU A 38 -11.97 -12.63 0.67
N SER A 39 -11.36 -12.25 1.79
CA SER A 39 -9.99 -11.71 1.77
C SER A 39 -8.97 -12.81 1.54
N ASP A 40 -8.02 -12.53 0.66
CA ASP A 40 -6.82 -13.34 0.46
C ASP A 40 -5.92 -13.28 1.71
N THR A 41 -5.03 -14.27 1.86
CA THR A 41 -3.98 -14.24 2.89
C THR A 41 -2.66 -13.82 2.27
N ASP A 42 -2.20 -12.61 2.60
CA ASP A 42 -0.92 -12.07 2.14
C ASP A 42 0.23 -12.51 3.07
N LEU A 43 1.21 -13.24 2.54
CA LEU A 43 2.45 -13.59 3.20
C LEU A 43 3.64 -12.89 2.54
N GLY A 44 4.22 -11.93 3.26
CA GLY A 44 5.53 -11.39 2.90
C GLY A 44 6.62 -12.41 3.18
N VAL A 45 7.32 -12.84 2.12
CA VAL A 45 8.49 -13.71 2.19
C VAL A 45 9.72 -12.81 2.13
N TYR A 46 10.29 -12.51 3.31
CA TYR A 46 11.42 -11.62 3.47
C TYR A 46 12.71 -12.39 3.23
N TYR A 47 13.56 -11.87 2.36
CA TYR A 47 14.75 -12.58 1.90
C TYR A 47 15.97 -11.69 1.74
N HIS A 48 17.14 -12.32 1.89
CA HIS A 48 18.41 -11.80 1.41
C HIS A 48 18.80 -12.47 0.10
N ARG A 49 19.52 -11.76 -0.76
CA ARG A 49 19.97 -12.32 -2.03
C ARG A 49 21.17 -13.26 -1.82
N PRO A 50 21.25 -14.39 -2.56
CA PRO A 50 20.26 -14.89 -3.51
C PRO A 50 19.09 -15.64 -2.83
N LEU A 51 17.89 -15.52 -3.41
CA LEU A 51 16.72 -16.31 -3.03
C LEU A 51 16.66 -17.62 -3.85
N ASP A 52 16.51 -18.76 -3.17
CA ASP A 52 16.32 -20.06 -3.83
C ASP A 52 14.87 -20.23 -4.34
N VAL A 53 14.58 -19.57 -5.47
CA VAL A 53 13.28 -19.65 -6.15
C VAL A 53 12.91 -21.09 -6.57
N PRO A 54 13.84 -21.95 -7.06
CA PRO A 54 13.53 -23.36 -7.28
C PRO A 54 12.99 -24.07 -6.04
N ALA A 55 13.63 -23.90 -4.88
CA ALA A 55 13.15 -24.49 -3.63
C ALA A 55 11.79 -23.93 -3.21
N LEU A 56 11.54 -22.62 -3.37
CA LEU A 56 10.21 -22.03 -3.18
C LEU A 56 9.17 -22.67 -4.10
N GLY A 57 9.52 -22.95 -5.35
CA GLY A 57 8.62 -23.60 -6.30
C GLY A 57 8.21 -25.02 -5.88
N GLU A 58 9.15 -25.81 -5.35
CA GLU A 58 8.81 -27.13 -4.79
C GLU A 58 7.91 -27.02 -3.56
N LEU A 59 8.17 -26.03 -2.70
CA LEU A 59 7.33 -25.79 -1.54
C LEU A 59 5.92 -25.34 -1.94
N ALA A 60 5.81 -24.44 -2.91
CA ALA A 60 4.54 -23.98 -3.45
C ALA A 60 3.73 -25.15 -4.03
N ARG A 61 4.37 -26.10 -4.73
CA ARG A 61 3.71 -27.32 -5.21
C ARG A 61 3.25 -28.25 -4.09
N THR A 62 4.01 -28.29 -3.00
CA THR A 62 3.67 -29.10 -1.82
C THR A 62 2.38 -28.60 -1.16
N PHE A 63 2.20 -27.29 -1.04
CA PHE A 63 1.02 -26.69 -0.37
C PHE A 63 -0.14 -26.36 -1.31
N GLY A 64 0.16 -25.85 -2.50
CA GLY A 64 -0.81 -25.36 -3.48
C GLY A 64 -1.15 -26.35 -4.59
N GLY A 65 -0.56 -27.55 -4.55
CA GLY A 65 -0.74 -28.60 -5.56
C GLY A 65 0.18 -28.47 -6.78
N PRO A 66 0.20 -29.49 -7.66
CA PRO A 66 1.22 -29.62 -8.71
C PRO A 66 1.21 -28.50 -9.77
N ALA A 67 0.12 -27.75 -9.89
CA ALA A 67 0.01 -26.61 -10.80
C ALA A 67 0.50 -25.28 -10.19
N ALA A 68 0.82 -25.25 -8.89
CA ALA A 68 1.33 -24.07 -8.22
C ALA A 68 2.63 -23.57 -8.85
N GLN A 69 2.72 -22.27 -9.04
CA GLN A 69 3.88 -21.59 -9.63
C GLN A 69 4.28 -20.40 -8.78
N VAL A 70 5.57 -20.12 -8.83
CA VAL A 70 6.16 -18.90 -8.30
C VAL A 70 6.96 -18.23 -9.41
N THR A 71 7.04 -16.91 -9.37
CA THR A 71 7.80 -16.13 -10.35
C THR A 71 9.29 -16.15 -10.01
N PRO A 72 10.19 -15.85 -10.98
CA PRO A 72 11.52 -15.38 -10.62
C PRO A 72 11.46 -14.07 -9.83
N VAL A 73 12.54 -13.74 -9.12
CA VAL A 73 12.74 -12.40 -8.55
C VAL A 73 12.80 -11.36 -9.68
N GLY A 74 12.07 -10.26 -9.51
CA GLY A 74 11.75 -9.25 -10.52
C GLY A 74 10.57 -9.60 -11.44
N GLY A 75 9.94 -10.78 -11.30
CA GLY A 75 8.96 -11.30 -12.27
C GLY A 75 7.65 -10.52 -12.35
N TRP A 76 7.24 -9.85 -11.27
CA TRP A 76 6.06 -8.97 -11.26
C TRP A 76 6.40 -7.49 -11.47
N GLY A 77 7.67 -7.14 -11.56
CA GLY A 77 8.14 -5.78 -11.80
C GLY A 77 9.08 -5.27 -10.72
N PRO A 78 9.47 -4.00 -10.81
CA PRO A 78 10.52 -3.44 -9.97
C PRO A 78 10.06 -3.08 -8.56
N TRP A 79 8.77 -3.04 -8.21
CA TRP A 79 8.29 -2.67 -6.85
C TRP A 79 7.42 -3.72 -6.18
N VAL A 80 7.01 -4.74 -6.93
CA VAL A 80 6.50 -5.99 -6.40
C VAL A 80 7.41 -7.05 -6.99
N ASP A 81 8.46 -7.41 -6.24
CA ASP A 81 9.59 -8.19 -6.78
C ASP A 81 9.15 -9.53 -7.37
N GLY A 82 8.09 -10.14 -6.88
CA GLY A 82 7.61 -11.44 -7.36
C GLY A 82 6.91 -12.19 -6.25
N GLY A 83 6.60 -13.46 -6.51
CA GLY A 83 5.82 -14.23 -5.57
C GLY A 83 5.12 -15.43 -6.19
N GLY A 84 4.03 -15.83 -5.56
CA GLY A 84 3.13 -16.85 -6.07
C GLY A 84 1.71 -16.64 -5.57
N TRP A 85 0.74 -16.74 -6.47
CA TRP A 85 -0.68 -16.78 -6.12
C TRP A 85 -1.08 -18.25 -5.98
N LEU A 86 -1.29 -18.68 -4.74
CA LEU A 86 -1.49 -20.09 -4.41
C LEU A 86 -2.91 -20.34 -3.91
N THR A 87 -3.37 -21.57 -4.07
CA THR A 87 -4.58 -22.07 -3.41
C THR A 87 -4.17 -23.16 -2.42
N VAL A 88 -4.12 -22.82 -1.13
CA VAL A 88 -3.76 -23.76 -0.05
C VAL A 88 -5.04 -24.14 0.68
N ASP A 89 -5.35 -25.44 0.75
CA ASP A 89 -6.55 -25.96 1.42
C ASP A 89 -7.86 -25.25 0.99
N GLY A 90 -7.94 -24.87 -0.28
CA GLY A 90 -9.08 -24.14 -0.87
C GLY A 90 -9.13 -22.64 -0.58
N THR A 91 -8.06 -22.06 -0.02
CA THR A 91 -7.92 -20.64 0.31
C THR A 91 -6.87 -19.97 -0.56
N ALA A 92 -7.13 -18.75 -1.04
CA ALA A 92 -6.15 -17.93 -1.72
C ALA A 92 -5.05 -17.45 -0.75
N VAL A 93 -3.80 -17.74 -1.08
CA VAL A 93 -2.61 -17.36 -0.31
C VAL A 93 -1.59 -16.76 -1.26
N ASP A 94 -1.24 -15.51 -1.01
CA ASP A 94 -0.29 -14.75 -1.83
C ASP A 94 1.06 -14.75 -1.13
N TRP A 95 2.06 -15.36 -1.77
CA TRP A 95 3.44 -15.16 -1.38
C TRP A 95 3.97 -13.93 -2.10
N ILE A 96 4.54 -12.99 -1.36
CA ILE A 96 5.05 -11.75 -1.91
C ILE A 96 6.50 -11.56 -1.47
N TYR A 97 7.41 -11.51 -2.43
CA TYR A 97 8.84 -11.37 -2.15
C TYR A 97 9.16 -9.97 -1.63
N ARG A 98 9.97 -9.92 -0.57
CA ARG A 98 10.43 -8.69 0.07
C ARG A 98 11.93 -8.76 0.33
N ASP A 99 12.69 -8.02 -0.49
CA ASP A 99 14.12 -7.84 -0.30
C ASP A 99 14.38 -7.03 0.98
N VAL A 100 15.06 -7.63 1.96
CA VAL A 100 15.30 -7.02 3.28
C VAL A 100 16.16 -5.76 3.17
N ASP A 101 17.15 -5.75 2.27
CA ASP A 101 18.00 -4.57 2.04
C ASP A 101 17.17 -3.41 1.49
N ARG A 102 16.20 -3.72 0.61
CA ARG A 102 15.29 -2.71 0.07
C ARG A 102 14.36 -2.13 1.13
N VAL A 103 13.86 -2.98 2.03
CA VAL A 103 13.05 -2.54 3.18
C VAL A 103 13.86 -1.60 4.06
N ALA A 104 15.12 -1.93 4.35
CA ALA A 104 16.03 -1.08 5.11
C ALA A 104 16.31 0.25 4.39
N GLY A 105 16.49 0.22 3.06
CA GLY A 105 16.67 1.39 2.21
C GLY A 105 15.46 2.34 2.24
N ALA A 106 14.27 1.80 1.99
CA ALA A 106 13.01 2.56 2.05
C ALA A 106 12.79 3.20 3.42
N TRP A 107 13.14 2.49 4.50
CA TRP A 107 13.11 3.05 5.86
C TRP A 107 14.13 4.18 6.06
N ALA A 108 15.35 4.04 5.54
CA ALA A 108 16.37 5.09 5.62
C ALA A 108 15.96 6.37 4.86
N ASP A 109 15.29 6.23 3.72
CA ASP A 109 14.74 7.35 2.95
C ASP A 109 13.56 8.01 3.65
N ALA A 110 12.61 7.21 4.15
CA ALA A 110 11.46 7.69 4.92
C ALA A 110 11.88 8.49 6.16
N GLN A 111 12.91 8.03 6.89
CA GLN A 111 13.46 8.77 8.03
C GLN A 111 14.01 10.16 7.68
N GLN A 112 14.35 10.37 6.42
CA GLN A 112 14.86 11.64 5.89
C GLN A 112 13.79 12.42 5.11
N GLY A 113 12.53 11.98 5.17
CA GLY A 113 11.42 12.61 4.44
C GLY A 113 11.50 12.44 2.93
N ARG A 114 12.33 11.51 2.44
CA ARG A 114 12.38 11.17 1.02
C ARG A 114 11.37 10.08 0.73
N TYR A 115 10.56 10.29 -0.30
CA TYR A 115 9.65 9.30 -0.83
C TYR A 115 9.41 9.52 -2.32
N ALA A 116 8.95 8.47 -2.98
CA ALA A 116 8.44 8.51 -4.34
C ALA A 116 7.31 7.50 -4.56
N PHE A 117 6.45 7.79 -5.53
CA PHE A 117 5.46 6.85 -6.06
C PHE A 117 5.98 6.29 -7.37
N HIS A 118 5.96 4.96 -7.49
CA HIS A 118 6.55 4.29 -8.64
C HIS A 118 5.51 3.54 -9.46
N ALA A 119 5.53 3.74 -10.78
CA ALA A 119 4.68 3.01 -11.70
C ALA A 119 4.93 1.50 -11.58
N GLN A 120 3.87 0.74 -11.36
CA GLN A 120 3.92 -0.69 -11.10
C GLN A 120 2.60 -1.33 -11.55
N ALA A 121 2.68 -2.44 -12.29
CA ALA A 121 1.49 -3.16 -12.71
C ALA A 121 0.70 -3.64 -11.48
N GLY A 122 -0.63 -3.50 -11.53
CA GLY A 122 -1.52 -3.81 -10.40
C GLY A 122 -1.70 -2.66 -9.41
N HIS A 123 -0.93 -1.57 -9.52
CA HIS A 123 -1.01 -0.42 -8.62
C HIS A 123 -1.29 0.89 -9.36
N PRO A 124 -2.57 1.28 -9.58
CA PRO A 124 -2.91 2.46 -10.38
C PRO A 124 -2.36 3.78 -9.85
N LEU A 125 -2.16 3.91 -8.53
CA LEU A 125 -1.56 5.12 -7.91
C LEU A 125 -0.02 5.10 -7.98
N GLY A 126 0.56 3.95 -8.31
CA GLY A 126 1.96 3.61 -8.10
C GLY A 126 2.21 3.10 -6.67
N VAL A 127 3.29 2.36 -6.50
CA VAL A 127 3.76 1.89 -5.19
C VAL A 127 4.52 3.02 -4.50
N PRO A 128 4.10 3.51 -3.32
CA PRO A 128 4.94 4.38 -2.51
C PRO A 128 6.11 3.56 -1.95
N ASP A 129 7.34 4.02 -2.13
CA ASP A 129 8.53 3.32 -1.63
C ASP A 129 8.48 3.03 -0.12
N PHE A 130 7.97 3.96 0.69
CA PHE A 130 7.78 3.78 2.12
C PHE A 130 6.74 2.70 2.49
N ALA A 131 5.98 2.16 1.52
CA ALA A 131 5.09 1.02 1.75
C ALA A 131 5.85 -0.18 2.30
N TYR A 132 7.11 -0.41 1.89
CA TYR A 132 7.94 -1.50 2.40
C TYR A 132 8.11 -1.42 3.93
N ALA A 133 8.40 -0.23 4.45
CA ALA A 133 8.51 -0.02 5.90
C ALA A 133 7.14 -0.12 6.60
N GLY A 134 6.10 0.44 5.98
CA GLY A 134 4.74 0.38 6.51
C GLY A 134 4.17 -1.04 6.58
N GLU A 135 4.46 -1.90 5.61
CA GLU A 135 4.04 -3.30 5.60
C GLU A 135 4.67 -4.08 6.76
N VAL A 136 5.96 -3.87 7.04
CA VAL A 136 6.62 -4.46 8.21
C VAL A 136 6.00 -3.93 9.50
N ALA A 137 5.78 -2.62 9.60
CA ALA A 137 5.22 -2.00 10.79
C ALA A 137 3.80 -2.48 11.12
N LEU A 138 2.97 -2.68 10.09
CA LEU A 138 1.58 -3.12 10.22
C LEU A 138 1.42 -4.65 10.31
N GLY A 139 2.44 -5.40 9.89
CA GLY A 139 2.38 -6.85 9.80
C GLY A 139 2.52 -7.58 11.13
N VAL A 140 2.22 -8.89 11.07
CA VAL A 140 2.41 -9.84 12.16
C VAL A 140 3.50 -10.84 11.74
N VAL A 141 4.61 -10.88 12.48
CA VAL A 141 5.69 -11.82 12.23
C VAL A 141 5.22 -13.24 12.57
N LEU A 142 5.27 -14.15 11.61
CA LEU A 142 4.88 -15.56 11.78
C LEU A 142 6.08 -16.47 12.04
N ALA A 143 7.19 -16.21 11.36
CA ALA A 143 8.45 -16.92 11.54
C ALA A 143 9.62 -15.95 11.29
N ASP A 144 10.60 -15.93 12.18
CA ASP A 144 11.78 -15.06 12.13
C ASP A 144 12.89 -15.68 13.01
N PRO A 145 13.55 -16.76 12.53
CA PRO A 145 14.51 -17.54 13.33
C PRO A 145 15.65 -16.72 13.92
N ASP A 146 16.10 -15.68 13.21
CA ASP A 146 17.24 -14.85 13.60
C ASP A 146 16.84 -13.52 14.26
N GLY A 147 15.54 -13.18 14.27
CA GLY A 147 15.00 -11.95 14.88
C GLY A 147 15.22 -10.66 14.07
N GLU A 148 15.73 -10.76 12.85
CA GLU A 148 16.08 -9.59 12.02
C GLU A 148 14.84 -8.77 11.65
N LEU A 149 13.74 -9.44 11.30
CA LEU A 149 12.51 -8.75 10.91
C LEU A 149 11.80 -8.13 12.14
N ALA A 150 11.86 -8.78 13.29
CA ALA A 150 11.39 -8.23 14.57
C ALA A 150 12.15 -6.94 14.93
N ASP A 151 13.48 -6.92 14.74
CA ASP A 151 14.31 -5.74 14.96
C ASP A 151 14.00 -4.60 13.98
N LEU A 152 13.76 -4.90 12.70
CA LEU A 152 13.27 -3.92 11.72
C LEU A 152 11.91 -3.35 12.13
N ARG A 153 10.96 -4.24 12.48
CA ARG A 153 9.60 -3.86 12.88
C ARG A 153 9.58 -2.97 14.12
N SER A 154 10.43 -3.25 15.11
CA SER A 154 10.54 -2.41 16.31
C SER A 154 10.89 -0.96 15.97
N ARG A 155 11.81 -0.75 15.03
CA ARG A 155 12.22 0.58 14.55
C ARG A 155 11.12 1.26 13.72
N MET A 156 10.47 0.51 12.83
CA MET A 156 9.44 1.04 11.92
C MET A 156 8.07 1.27 12.60
N SER A 157 7.91 0.80 13.85
CA SER A 157 6.71 1.06 14.66
C SER A 157 6.49 2.54 14.97
N THR A 158 7.57 3.34 14.97
CA THR A 158 7.50 4.78 15.16
C THR A 158 7.48 5.48 13.80
N TYR A 159 6.40 6.20 13.50
CA TYR A 159 6.26 6.90 12.22
C TYR A 159 7.27 8.05 12.10
N PRO A 160 8.04 8.17 11.00
CA PRO A 160 9.07 9.21 10.89
C PRO A 160 8.49 10.63 10.81
N PRO A 161 8.92 11.56 11.68
CA PRO A 161 8.48 12.96 11.61
C PRO A 161 8.80 13.62 10.26
N ALA A 162 9.97 13.32 9.69
CA ALA A 162 10.36 13.87 8.38
C ALA A 162 9.46 13.37 7.24
N LEU A 163 9.02 12.09 7.26
CA LEU A 163 8.06 11.58 6.29
C LEU A 163 6.70 12.27 6.43
N ARG A 164 6.22 12.46 7.67
CA ARG A 164 5.00 13.23 7.94
C ARG A 164 5.07 14.61 7.28
N GLU A 165 6.13 15.36 7.57
CA GLU A 165 6.30 16.73 7.05
C GLU A 165 6.35 16.74 5.52
N ALA A 166 7.07 15.78 4.92
CA ALA A 166 7.19 15.67 3.47
C ALA A 166 5.85 15.33 2.79
N LEU A 167 5.06 14.40 3.35
CA LEU A 167 3.76 14.01 2.79
C LEU A 167 2.74 15.16 2.89
N VAL A 168 2.72 15.89 4.00
CA VAL A 168 1.85 17.07 4.15
C VAL A 168 2.29 18.18 3.21
N ALA A 169 3.59 18.44 3.09
CA ALA A 169 4.12 19.39 2.13
C ALA A 169 3.76 19.00 0.68
N GLY A 170 3.68 17.69 0.38
CA GLY A 170 3.30 17.14 -0.92
C GLY A 170 1.88 17.48 -1.40
N LEU A 171 1.02 18.05 -0.55
CA LEU A 171 -0.33 18.50 -0.93
C LEU A 171 -0.33 19.55 -2.05
N TRP A 172 0.79 20.23 -2.34
CA TRP A 172 0.88 21.11 -3.50
C TRP A 172 0.60 20.36 -4.83
N GLU A 173 0.91 19.06 -4.92
CA GLU A 173 0.64 18.25 -6.12
C GLU A 173 -0.88 18.14 -6.37
N ALA A 174 -1.65 18.00 -5.29
CA ALA A 174 -3.10 17.91 -5.34
C ALA A 174 -3.73 19.20 -5.92
N ASP A 175 -3.31 20.37 -5.43
CA ASP A 175 -3.73 21.67 -5.98
C ASP A 175 -3.32 21.83 -7.47
N PHE A 176 -2.10 21.43 -7.81
CA PHE A 176 -1.62 21.48 -9.18
C PHE A 176 -2.47 20.61 -10.13
N LEU A 177 -2.91 19.43 -9.70
CA LEU A 177 -3.76 18.51 -10.47
C LEU A 177 -5.16 19.08 -10.72
N VAL A 178 -5.73 19.86 -9.80
CA VAL A 178 -6.97 20.61 -10.05
C VAL A 178 -6.76 21.56 -11.23
N GLY A 179 -5.66 22.31 -11.22
CA GLY A 179 -5.30 23.23 -12.30
C GLY A 179 -5.09 22.56 -13.65
N LEU A 180 -4.52 21.35 -13.67
CA LEU A 180 -4.39 20.55 -14.89
C LEU A 180 -5.75 20.04 -15.39
N GLY A 181 -6.58 19.50 -14.50
CA GLY A 181 -7.93 19.04 -14.84
C GLY A 181 -8.79 20.14 -15.46
N ARG A 182 -8.71 21.37 -14.92
CA ARG A 182 -9.44 22.54 -15.45
C ARG A 182 -9.13 22.84 -16.92
N LYS A 183 -7.92 22.54 -17.40
CA LYS A 183 -7.52 22.73 -18.81
C LYS A 183 -8.16 21.71 -19.76
N ALA A 184 -8.67 20.61 -19.23
CA ALA A 184 -9.27 19.52 -19.98
C ALA A 184 -10.80 19.62 -20.09
N VAL A 185 -11.43 20.45 -19.25
CA VAL A 185 -12.88 20.65 -19.16
C VAL A 185 -13.53 20.99 -20.50
N THR A 186 -13.00 21.98 -21.23
CA THR A 186 -13.63 22.44 -22.49
C THR A 186 -13.55 21.38 -23.61
N ARG A 187 -12.75 20.33 -23.42
CA ARG A 187 -12.63 19.20 -24.34
C ARG A 187 -13.52 18.02 -23.95
N GLY A 188 -14.21 18.10 -22.80
CA GLY A 188 -14.98 16.98 -22.26
C GLY A 188 -14.13 15.74 -21.96
N ASP A 189 -12.84 15.92 -21.65
CA ASP A 189 -11.89 14.81 -21.44
C ASP A 189 -12.04 14.23 -20.03
N ALA A 190 -13.18 13.56 -19.83
CA ALA A 190 -13.59 12.98 -18.56
C ALA A 190 -12.57 11.97 -18.03
N ALA A 191 -11.92 11.20 -18.92
CA ALA A 191 -10.94 10.19 -18.55
C ALA A 191 -9.67 10.84 -17.96
N TYR A 192 -9.16 11.92 -18.58
CA TYR A 192 -8.02 12.65 -18.03
C TYR A 192 -8.36 13.34 -16.71
N VAL A 193 -9.55 13.93 -16.59
CA VAL A 193 -10.02 14.52 -15.33
C VAL A 193 -10.13 13.47 -14.23
N ALA A 194 -10.71 12.30 -14.52
CA ALA A 194 -10.77 11.17 -13.58
C ALA A 194 -9.37 10.75 -13.11
N GLY A 195 -8.38 10.70 -14.01
CA GLY A 195 -7.00 10.40 -13.67
C GLY A 195 -6.36 11.44 -12.74
N CYS A 196 -6.61 12.73 -12.99
CA CYS A 196 -6.16 13.82 -12.10
C CYS A 196 -6.78 13.69 -10.70
N LEU A 197 -8.10 13.46 -10.65
CA LEU A 197 -8.85 13.29 -9.41
C LEU A 197 -8.38 12.06 -8.61
N PHE A 198 -8.14 10.93 -9.27
CA PHE A 198 -7.63 9.73 -8.62
C PHE A 198 -6.25 9.96 -7.97
N ARG A 199 -5.32 10.61 -8.69
CA ARG A 199 -4.01 10.96 -8.14
C ARG A 199 -4.12 11.95 -6.97
N LEU A 200 -4.94 12.98 -7.13
CA LEU A 200 -5.21 14.00 -6.10
C LEU A 200 -5.71 13.36 -4.80
N VAL A 201 -6.73 12.51 -4.89
CA VAL A 201 -7.30 11.82 -3.72
C VAL A 201 -6.28 10.92 -3.04
N GLY A 202 -5.43 10.23 -3.82
CA GLY A 202 -4.31 9.45 -3.30
C GLY A 202 -3.32 10.31 -2.50
N VAL A 203 -2.94 11.47 -3.04
CA VAL A 203 -2.06 12.43 -2.34
C VAL A 203 -2.69 12.92 -1.04
N CYS A 204 -3.97 13.29 -1.05
CA CYS A 204 -4.70 13.70 0.15
C CYS A 204 -4.76 12.59 1.21
N ALA A 205 -5.05 11.36 0.82
CA ALA A 205 -5.11 10.22 1.73
C ALA A 205 -3.74 9.97 2.40
N HIS A 206 -2.65 10.02 1.62
CA HIS A 206 -1.30 9.88 2.17
C HIS A 206 -0.88 11.04 3.08
N ALA A 207 -1.28 12.28 2.77
CA ALA A 207 -1.03 13.43 3.63
C ALA A 207 -1.74 13.32 4.98
N LEU A 208 -3.04 12.94 5.00
CA LEU A 208 -3.79 12.71 6.23
C LEU A 208 -3.15 11.61 7.09
N HIS A 209 -2.75 10.50 6.45
CA HIS A 209 -2.05 9.42 7.13
C HIS A 209 -0.70 9.86 7.70
N GLY A 210 0.08 10.62 6.94
CA GLY A 210 1.32 11.23 7.40
C GLY A 210 1.10 12.13 8.62
N ALA A 211 0.15 13.06 8.54
CA ALA A 211 -0.21 13.98 9.62
C ALA A 211 -0.65 13.24 10.89
N ALA A 212 -1.42 12.16 10.74
CA ALA A 212 -1.85 11.30 11.84
C ALA A 212 -0.75 10.35 12.38
N GLY A 213 0.43 10.32 11.75
CA GLY A 213 1.52 9.40 12.10
C GLY A 213 1.16 7.94 11.88
N ARG A 214 0.38 7.63 10.84
CA ARG A 214 -0.10 6.27 10.53
C ARG A 214 0.30 5.84 9.13
N TRP A 215 0.73 4.59 9.00
CA TRP A 215 1.09 4.00 7.71
C TRP A 215 -0.13 3.81 6.79
N LEU A 216 0.03 4.19 5.52
CA LEU A 216 -0.82 3.82 4.40
C LEU A 216 0.07 3.18 3.34
N VAL A 217 -0.18 1.91 3.02
CA VAL A 217 0.75 1.08 2.23
C VAL A 217 0.26 0.78 0.82
N ASN A 218 -1.01 1.07 0.52
CA ASN A 218 -1.58 0.93 -0.82
C ASN A 218 -2.81 1.85 -1.00
N GLU A 219 -3.26 1.94 -2.24
CA GLU A 219 -4.40 2.72 -2.68
C GLU A 219 -5.75 2.03 -2.40
N LYS A 220 -5.76 0.70 -2.25
CA LYS A 220 -6.98 -0.10 -2.04
C LYS A 220 -7.58 0.21 -0.66
N GLY A 221 -8.70 0.92 -0.66
CA GLY A 221 -9.37 1.34 0.57
C GLY A 221 -8.72 2.55 1.24
N ALA A 222 -7.80 3.25 0.58
CA ALA A 222 -7.12 4.42 1.12
C ALA A 222 -8.09 5.53 1.56
N VAL A 223 -9.17 5.76 0.80
CA VAL A 223 -10.19 6.76 1.15
C VAL A 223 -10.90 6.42 2.47
N ALA A 224 -11.31 5.16 2.63
CA ALA A 224 -11.96 4.70 3.84
C ALA A 224 -11.00 4.71 5.04
N ALA A 225 -9.73 4.34 4.82
CA ALA A 225 -8.70 4.39 5.86
C ALA A 225 -8.43 5.83 6.31
N ALA A 226 -8.31 6.77 5.37
CA ALA A 226 -8.10 8.18 5.66
C ALA A 226 -9.29 8.82 6.39
N ALA A 227 -10.52 8.53 5.96
CA ALA A 227 -11.74 9.01 6.62
C ALA A 227 -11.89 8.50 8.07
N ALA A 228 -11.30 7.34 8.39
CA ALA A 228 -11.34 6.78 9.74
C ALA A 228 -10.27 7.35 10.70
N LEU A 229 -9.38 8.23 10.21
CA LEU A 229 -8.33 8.83 11.04
C LEU A 229 -8.92 9.84 12.04
N PRO A 230 -8.44 9.85 13.30
CA PRO A 230 -8.75 10.92 14.22
C PRO A 230 -8.31 12.28 13.65
N GLY A 231 -9.25 13.21 13.49
CA GLY A 231 -8.99 14.55 12.96
C GLY A 231 -9.14 14.69 11.45
N ALA A 232 -9.49 13.62 10.72
CA ALA A 232 -9.80 13.72 9.29
C ALA A 232 -11.03 14.61 9.03
N PRO A 233 -11.16 15.21 7.83
CA PRO A 233 -12.37 15.94 7.45
C PRO A 233 -13.60 15.04 7.61
N PRO A 234 -14.67 15.47 8.32
CA PRO A 234 -15.80 14.61 8.69
C PRO A 234 -16.55 13.99 7.51
N LEU A 235 -16.49 14.61 6.33
CA LEU A 235 -17.17 14.18 5.11
C LEU A 235 -16.17 13.77 4.01
N PHE A 236 -14.92 13.44 4.38
CA PHE A 236 -13.86 13.17 3.41
C PHE A 236 -14.27 12.13 2.37
N ARG A 237 -14.88 11.01 2.81
CA ARG A 237 -15.32 9.94 1.91
C ARG A 237 -16.49 10.39 1.04
N GLU A 238 -17.48 11.03 1.63
CA GLU A 238 -18.69 11.49 0.95
C GLU A 238 -18.36 12.54 -0.13
N GLN A 239 -17.42 13.45 0.16
CA GLN A 239 -16.91 14.43 -0.80
C GLN A 239 -16.15 13.76 -1.94
N VAL A 240 -15.30 12.77 -1.65
CA VAL A 240 -14.62 11.97 -2.70
C VAL A 240 -15.63 11.26 -3.60
N ASP A 241 -16.65 10.60 -3.01
CA ASP A 241 -17.69 9.90 -3.76
C ASP A 241 -18.51 10.88 -4.64
N ALA A 242 -18.80 12.09 -4.13
CA ALA A 242 -19.46 13.15 -4.88
C ALA A 242 -18.62 13.67 -6.05
N VAL A 243 -17.31 13.87 -5.84
CA VAL A 243 -16.37 14.28 -6.88
C VAL A 243 -16.38 13.28 -8.05
N PHE A 244 -16.31 11.98 -7.78
CA PHE A 244 -16.32 10.97 -8.83
C PHE A 244 -17.69 10.76 -9.49
N THR A 245 -18.78 10.98 -8.74
CA THR A 245 -20.15 10.90 -9.30
C THR A 245 -20.40 11.99 -10.35
N ALA A 246 -19.74 13.14 -10.23
CA ALA A 246 -19.87 14.26 -11.16
C ALA A 246 -18.98 14.14 -12.41
N VAL A 247 -18.16 13.09 -12.55
CA VAL A 247 -17.27 12.97 -13.72
C VAL A 247 -17.99 12.35 -14.90
N ASP A 248 -18.35 13.19 -15.87
CA ASP A 248 -18.88 12.77 -17.18
C ASP A 248 -18.36 13.66 -18.33
N GLY A 249 -18.94 13.53 -19.53
CA GLY A 249 -18.54 14.33 -20.69
C GLY A 249 -19.02 15.79 -20.69
N ASP A 250 -19.81 16.21 -19.69
CA ASP A 250 -20.36 17.56 -19.59
C ASP A 250 -19.35 18.52 -18.92
N PRO A 251 -18.94 19.61 -19.59
CA PRO A 251 -18.04 20.60 -19.01
C PRO A 251 -18.52 21.21 -17.68
N VAL A 252 -19.82 21.35 -17.47
CA VAL A 252 -20.39 21.89 -16.21
C VAL A 252 -20.15 20.91 -15.06
N HIS A 253 -20.40 19.62 -15.28
CA HIS A 253 -20.19 18.59 -14.26
C HIS A 253 -18.70 18.38 -13.97
N LEU A 254 -17.84 18.39 -14.99
CA LEU A 254 -16.40 18.34 -14.80
C LEU A 254 -15.86 19.55 -14.02
N THR A 255 -16.41 20.74 -14.25
CA THR A 255 -16.06 21.94 -13.47
C THR A 255 -16.48 21.76 -12.01
N ALA A 256 -17.70 21.31 -11.77
CA ALA A 256 -18.20 21.06 -10.41
C ALA A 256 -17.38 20.01 -9.65
N ALA A 257 -16.97 18.93 -10.32
CA ALA A 257 -16.09 17.91 -9.75
C ALA A 257 -14.73 18.49 -9.32
N LEU A 258 -14.14 19.37 -10.15
CA LEU A 258 -12.86 20.00 -9.87
C LEU A 258 -12.93 21.06 -8.78
N ASP A 259 -14.04 21.81 -8.69
CA ASP A 259 -14.26 22.77 -7.62
C ASP A 259 -14.45 22.04 -6.27
N ALA A 260 -15.25 20.97 -6.25
CA ALA A 260 -15.39 20.12 -5.06
C ALA A 260 -14.06 19.45 -4.66
N ALA A 261 -13.23 19.06 -5.63
CA ALA A 261 -11.89 18.54 -5.36
C ALA A 261 -10.95 19.61 -4.79
N ALA A 262 -11.08 20.88 -5.20
CA ALA A 262 -10.32 21.98 -4.64
C ALA A 262 -10.67 22.21 -3.16
N ASP A 263 -11.97 22.18 -2.82
CA ASP A 263 -12.44 22.27 -1.43
C ASP A 263 -11.90 21.09 -0.59
N LEU A 264 -11.93 19.87 -1.12
CA LEU A 264 -11.35 18.68 -0.49
C LEU A 264 -9.85 18.87 -0.16
N VAL A 265 -9.07 19.48 -1.04
CA VAL A 265 -7.64 19.75 -0.82
C VAL A 265 -7.45 20.76 0.31
N LEU A 266 -8.24 21.83 0.35
CA LEU A 266 -8.18 22.84 1.41
C LEU A 266 -8.53 22.24 2.77
N GLU A 267 -9.63 21.49 2.86
CA GLU A 267 -10.04 20.82 4.10
C GLU A 267 -8.99 19.79 4.57
N THR A 268 -8.37 19.09 3.62
CA THR A 268 -7.28 18.16 3.92
C THR A 268 -6.07 18.89 4.51
N ALA A 269 -5.68 20.03 3.94
CA ALA A 269 -4.56 20.83 4.43
C ALA A 269 -4.83 21.37 5.85
N ASP A 270 -6.04 21.88 6.10
CA ASP A 270 -6.47 22.35 7.41
C ASP A 270 -6.45 21.21 8.45
N ALA A 271 -6.98 20.03 8.10
CA ALA A 271 -6.94 18.85 8.94
C ALA A 271 -5.49 18.43 9.28
N CYS A 272 -4.59 18.40 8.28
CA CYS A 272 -3.18 18.07 8.49
C CYS A 272 -2.50 19.07 9.44
N ALA A 273 -2.78 20.37 9.28
CA ALA A 273 -2.25 21.41 10.15
C ALA A 273 -2.75 21.28 11.60
N MET A 274 -3.99 20.84 11.80
CA MET A 274 -4.56 20.62 13.13
C MET A 274 -4.03 19.35 13.80
N MET A 275 -3.81 18.27 13.06
CA MET A 275 -3.22 17.03 13.58
C MET A 275 -1.75 17.20 13.98
N SER A 276 -1.04 18.13 13.35
CA SER A 276 0.40 18.36 13.57
C SER A 276 0.70 19.30 14.75
N ARG A 277 -0.33 19.84 15.40
CA ARG A 277 -0.23 20.68 16.61
C ARG A 277 -0.27 19.84 17.87
#